data_AF-A0AA43JDW8-F1
#
_entry.id   AF-A0AA43JDW8-F1
#
_cell.length_a   1.000
_cell.length_b   1.000
_cell.length_c   1.000
_cell.angle_alpha   90.00
_cell.angle_beta   90.00
_cell.angle_gamma   90.00
#
_symmetry.space_group_name_H-M   'P 1'
#
loop_
_entity.id
_entity.type
_entity.pdbx_description
1 polymer ?
#
loop_
_entity_poly.entity_id
_entity_poly.type
_entity_poly.pdbx_seq_one_letter_code
_entity_poly.pdbx_strand_id
1 'polypeptide(L)'
;AHLPEATRSRILGVMGLVSVGFLLFMLSVSNPFERLIPAAAEGRDLNPLLQDPGMVIHPPMLYMGYVGFSVAFAFAIAALLGGNLDAAWARWSRPWTTVAWCFLTIGIAMGSGWAYYELGWGGWWFWDPVENASFMPWLAGTALVHSLAVTDKRGGFKVWTVLLAIMAFSLSLLGTFLVRSGVLTSVHAFATDPKRGLFILVFLAIVIGGSLALYAWRAPKVGLGGSFAMLSREGMLLANNVLLVAAMGSVLLGTLYPLFLDALDLGKISVGPPYFDSVFVPLMVPAIFLMGIGPLAQWKKASVPDLAKRLKWAFGVSLVSALTLPIVLGNWTPLLSLGLLLAIWIVTTSAVGLRERLAHVNGNSLVERLASVPRSYWGMLVAHCGIAVFIVGVTMVKGFETEKDVRMNVGETATIGDYMFRFDGTQDVVGPNYTAARGTFHVSRDGRETTVLYPEKRRYPVQNQIMTEAAIDPGLLRDLYVSLGEPIDDGAWSVRLYHKPFIDWIWGGCFIMALGGALAISDRRYRLAWRRQEPVVPAPTRAARRKVA
;
A
#
# COMPACT_ATOMS: atom_id res chain seq x y z
N ALA A 1 12.00 15.69 24.90
CA ALA A 1 12.74 16.75 24.18
C ALA A 1 11.70 17.54 23.40
N HIS A 2 11.43 18.77 23.85
CA HIS A 2 10.50 19.68 23.18
C HIS A 2 11.01 19.99 21.78
N LEU A 3 10.08 20.10 20.82
CA LEU A 3 10.40 20.49 19.45
C LEU A 3 10.75 21.99 19.46
N PRO A 4 11.96 22.41 19.06
CA PRO A 4 12.34 23.83 19.09
C PRO A 4 11.32 24.67 18.35
N GLU A 5 10.97 25.83 18.93
CA GLU A 5 9.91 26.70 18.39
C GLU A 5 10.17 27.07 16.93
N ALA A 6 11.40 27.46 16.58
CA ALA A 6 11.78 27.76 15.21
C ALA A 6 11.55 26.59 14.24
N THR A 7 11.81 25.36 14.66
CA THR A 7 11.54 24.15 13.85
C THR A 7 10.05 23.93 13.70
N ARG A 8 9.27 24.08 14.78
CA ARG A 8 7.82 23.95 14.77
C ARG A 8 7.17 24.97 13.83
N SER A 9 7.57 26.23 13.93
CA SER A 9 7.04 27.32 13.09
C SER A 9 7.34 27.09 11.61
N ARG A 10 8.55 26.59 11.27
CA ARG A 10 8.88 26.22 9.88
C ARG A 10 8.02 25.06 9.37
N ILE A 11 7.82 24.01 10.16
CA ILE A 11 6.97 22.86 9.78
C ILE A 11 5.54 23.35 9.50
N LEU A 12 4.96 24.10 10.44
CA LEU A 12 3.60 24.64 10.28
C LEU A 12 3.51 25.61 9.10
N GLY A 13 4.54 26.44 8.87
CA GLY A 13 4.61 27.33 7.71
C GLY A 13 4.61 26.58 6.38
N VAL A 14 5.41 25.51 6.25
CA VAL A 14 5.44 24.67 5.03
C VAL A 14 4.08 23.99 4.80
N MET A 15 3.48 23.41 5.85
CA MET A 15 2.13 22.83 5.76
C MET A 15 1.07 23.87 5.39
N GLY A 16 1.19 25.09 5.93
CA GLY A 16 0.34 26.23 5.60
C GLY A 16 0.45 26.62 4.13
N LEU A 17 1.66 26.71 3.57
CA LEU A 17 1.87 26.99 2.14
C LEU A 17 1.25 25.93 1.23
N VAL A 18 1.41 24.64 1.58
CA VAL A 18 0.76 23.55 0.85
C VAL A 18 -0.77 23.67 0.94
N SER A 19 -1.30 23.97 2.12
CA SER A 19 -2.74 24.15 2.35
C SER A 19 -3.31 25.31 1.55
N VAL A 20 -2.60 26.45 1.50
CA VAL A 20 -2.97 27.60 0.67
C VAL A 20 -3.09 27.21 -0.80
N GLY A 21 -2.14 26.41 -1.33
CA GLY A 21 -2.21 25.91 -2.70
C GLY A 21 -3.47 25.09 -2.99
N PHE A 22 -3.84 24.16 -2.10
CA PHE A 22 -5.07 23.36 -2.25
C PHE A 22 -6.35 24.18 -2.03
N LEU A 23 -6.34 25.15 -1.12
CA LEU A 23 -7.47 26.06 -0.94
C LEU A 23 -7.67 26.95 -2.17
N LEU A 24 -6.58 27.45 -2.78
CA LEU A 24 -6.64 28.18 -4.04
C LEU A 24 -7.18 27.31 -5.17
N PHE A 25 -6.75 26.05 -5.27
CA PHE A 25 -7.31 25.09 -6.23
C PHE A 25 -8.83 24.95 -6.08
N MET A 26 -9.28 24.73 -4.84
CA MET A 26 -10.71 24.58 -4.51
C MET A 26 -11.50 25.83 -4.84
N LEU A 27 -11.01 27.02 -4.49
CA LEU A 27 -11.72 28.28 -4.73
C LEU A 27 -11.79 28.68 -6.22
N SER A 28 -10.80 28.28 -7.02
CA SER A 28 -10.66 28.74 -8.40
C SER A 28 -11.18 27.76 -9.45
N VAL A 29 -10.76 26.49 -9.42
CA VAL A 29 -11.01 25.53 -10.53
C VAL A 29 -11.91 24.37 -10.10
N SER A 30 -12.17 24.20 -8.81
CA SER A 30 -12.92 23.07 -8.29
C SER A 30 -13.87 23.46 -7.16
N ASN A 31 -14.56 24.59 -7.30
CA ASN A 31 -15.43 25.12 -6.26
C ASN A 31 -16.69 24.25 -6.10
N PRO A 32 -16.86 23.52 -4.98
CA PRO A 32 -18.04 22.67 -4.78
C PRO A 32 -19.32 23.48 -4.49
N PHE A 33 -19.20 24.79 -4.26
CA PHE A 33 -20.31 25.70 -3.98
C PHE A 33 -20.68 26.57 -5.18
N GLU A 34 -20.12 26.30 -6.36
CA GLU A 34 -20.53 26.95 -7.59
C GLU A 34 -22.02 26.67 -7.85
N ARG A 35 -22.82 27.73 -7.99
CA ARG A 35 -24.27 27.61 -8.11
C ARG A 35 -24.65 27.30 -9.54
N LEU A 36 -25.49 26.28 -9.71
CA LEU A 36 -26.20 26.04 -10.96
C LEU A 36 -27.39 27.00 -11.03
N ILE A 37 -27.39 27.90 -12.02
CA ILE A 37 -28.50 28.83 -12.26
C ILE A 37 -28.94 28.66 -13.74
N PRO A 38 -30.17 28.19 -14.00
CA PRO A 38 -31.19 27.78 -13.02
C PRO A 38 -30.77 26.52 -12.25
N ALA A 39 -31.35 26.34 -11.05
CA ALA A 39 -31.12 25.12 -10.28
C ALA A 39 -31.64 23.91 -11.09
N ALA A 40 -30.84 22.86 -11.16
CA ALA A 40 -31.26 21.61 -11.79
C ALA A 40 -32.35 20.97 -10.91
N ALA A 41 -33.55 20.76 -11.45
CA ALA A 41 -34.66 20.12 -10.74
C ALA A 41 -34.29 18.70 -10.30
N GLU A 42 -33.56 17.99 -11.16
CA GLU A 42 -32.94 16.69 -10.87
C GLU A 42 -31.42 16.81 -11.01
N GLY A 43 -30.68 16.22 -10.07
CA GLY A 43 -29.22 16.12 -10.15
C GLY A 43 -28.77 15.14 -11.23
N ARG A 44 -27.47 15.13 -11.55
CA ARG A 44 -26.91 14.15 -12.50
C ARG A 44 -26.76 12.74 -11.90
N ASP A 45 -27.12 12.54 -10.63
CA ASP A 45 -26.73 11.40 -9.79
C ASP A 45 -25.19 11.24 -9.70
N LEU A 46 -24.71 10.39 -8.78
CA LEU A 46 -23.31 9.96 -8.76
C LEU A 46 -23.06 8.93 -9.86
N ASN A 47 -21.82 8.89 -10.36
CA ASN A 47 -21.38 7.74 -11.18
C ASN A 47 -21.66 6.44 -10.39
N PRO A 48 -22.27 5.41 -10.98
CA PRO A 48 -22.63 4.18 -10.28
C PRO A 48 -21.50 3.55 -9.46
N LEU A 49 -20.28 3.54 -10.00
CA LEU A 49 -19.10 3.00 -9.31
C LEU A 49 -18.79 3.75 -8.01
N LEU A 50 -19.18 5.03 -7.91
CA LEU A 50 -18.98 5.88 -6.72
C LEU A 50 -20.07 5.69 -5.65
N GLN A 51 -21.12 4.94 -5.95
CA GLN A 51 -22.22 4.70 -5.00
C GLN A 51 -21.92 3.52 -4.05
N ASP A 52 -20.97 2.68 -4.42
CA ASP A 52 -20.53 1.54 -3.62
C ASP A 52 -19.82 1.96 -2.31
N PRO A 53 -20.11 1.30 -1.17
CA PRO A 53 -19.48 1.60 0.12
C PRO A 53 -17.94 1.53 0.12
N GLY A 54 -17.34 0.67 -0.70
CA GLY A 54 -15.90 0.60 -0.91
C GLY A 54 -15.32 1.94 -1.37
N MET A 55 -15.96 2.62 -2.33
CA MET A 55 -15.58 3.97 -2.78
C MET A 55 -15.79 5.05 -1.71
N VAL A 56 -16.66 4.83 -0.72
CA VAL A 56 -16.80 5.75 0.42
C VAL A 56 -15.62 5.63 1.39
N ILE A 57 -15.04 4.44 1.53
CA ILE A 57 -14.04 4.17 2.58
C ILE A 57 -12.60 4.24 2.05
N HIS A 58 -12.29 3.62 0.91
CA HIS A 58 -10.90 3.48 0.49
C HIS A 58 -10.23 4.79 0.01
N PRO A 59 -10.91 5.71 -0.72
CA PRO A 59 -10.27 6.96 -1.12
C PRO A 59 -9.89 7.84 0.08
N PRO A 60 -10.73 8.02 1.12
CA PRO A 60 -10.29 8.68 2.35
C PRO A 60 -9.05 8.03 2.99
N MET A 61 -8.94 6.70 3.00
CA MET A 61 -7.75 6.01 3.51
C MET A 61 -6.51 6.31 2.66
N LEU A 62 -6.62 6.25 1.33
CA LEU A 62 -5.54 6.64 0.40
C LEU A 62 -5.11 8.10 0.63
N TYR A 63 -6.08 9.02 0.69
CA TYR A 63 -5.82 10.44 0.89
C TYR A 63 -5.21 10.73 2.26
N MET A 64 -5.61 10.03 3.33
CA MET A 64 -4.94 10.12 4.63
C MET A 64 -3.47 9.70 4.54
N GLY A 65 -3.16 8.70 3.70
CA GLY A 65 -1.78 8.33 3.38
C GLY A 65 -1.02 9.45 2.66
N TYR A 66 -1.57 9.97 1.57
CA TYR A 66 -0.96 11.05 0.77
C TYR A 66 -0.73 12.33 1.57
N VAL A 67 -1.77 12.81 2.25
CA VAL A 67 -1.71 13.99 3.11
C VAL A 67 -0.78 13.72 4.30
N GLY A 68 -0.75 12.49 4.83
CA GLY A 68 0.18 12.09 5.89
C GLY A 68 1.65 12.28 5.48
N PHE A 69 2.02 11.99 4.23
CA PHE A 69 3.38 12.24 3.74
C PHE A 69 3.75 13.73 3.65
N SER A 70 2.77 14.64 3.57
CA SER A 70 3.03 16.09 3.64
C SER A 70 3.70 16.50 4.96
N VAL A 71 3.43 15.77 6.05
CA VAL A 71 4.06 16.01 7.36
C VAL A 71 5.54 15.65 7.27
N ALA A 72 5.87 14.47 6.74
CA ALA A 72 7.26 14.05 6.56
C ALA A 72 8.04 15.00 5.62
N PHE A 73 7.39 15.46 4.56
CA PHE A 73 7.88 16.51 3.68
C PHE A 73 8.14 17.82 4.42
N ALA A 74 7.18 18.32 5.20
CA ALA A 74 7.33 19.55 5.96
C ALA A 74 8.48 19.49 6.97
N PHE A 75 8.67 18.34 7.64
CA PHE A 75 9.85 18.08 8.47
C PHE A 75 11.15 18.18 7.68
N ALA A 76 11.21 17.59 6.49
CA ALA A 76 12.39 17.61 5.63
C ALA A 76 12.73 19.04 5.15
N ILE A 77 11.73 19.80 4.67
CA ILE A 77 11.90 21.19 4.24
C ILE A 77 12.30 22.09 5.41
N ALA A 78 11.64 21.96 6.57
CA ALA A 78 11.98 22.74 7.75
C ALA A 78 13.41 22.48 8.23
N ALA A 79 13.90 21.23 8.14
CA ALA A 79 15.27 20.88 8.49
C ALA A 79 16.28 21.46 7.49
N LEU A 80 15.97 21.46 6.18
CA LEU A 80 16.82 22.09 5.15
C LEU A 80 16.90 23.61 5.32
N LEU A 81 15.76 24.28 5.58
CA LEU A 81 15.70 25.72 5.87
C LEU A 81 16.48 26.08 7.14
N GLY A 82 16.38 25.23 8.17
CA GLY A 82 17.08 25.42 9.44
C GLY A 82 18.57 25.09 9.41
N GLY A 83 19.06 24.36 8.41
CA GLY A 83 20.45 23.92 8.29
C GLY A 83 20.87 22.82 9.29
N ASN A 84 19.97 22.38 10.18
CA ASN A 84 20.25 21.41 11.23
C ASN A 84 19.55 20.08 10.94
N LEU A 85 20.21 19.21 10.17
CA LEU A 85 19.78 17.84 9.90
C LEU A 85 20.38 16.88 10.95
N ASP A 86 19.91 17.00 12.19
CA ASP A 86 20.32 16.15 13.30
C ASP A 86 19.50 14.85 13.38
N ALA A 87 19.81 13.94 14.31
CA ALA A 87 19.01 12.73 14.49
C ALA A 87 17.64 13.01 15.15
N ALA A 88 17.41 14.22 15.67
CA ALA A 88 16.19 14.56 16.39
C ALA A 88 15.00 14.72 15.44
N TRP A 89 15.18 15.34 14.27
CA TRP A 89 14.08 15.44 13.29
C TRP A 89 13.64 14.04 12.79
N ALA A 90 14.58 13.12 12.57
CA ALA A 90 14.26 11.76 12.14
C ALA A 90 13.39 11.02 13.18
N ARG A 91 13.67 11.21 14.49
CA ARG A 91 12.82 10.65 15.57
C ARG A 91 11.40 11.19 15.54
N TRP A 92 11.23 12.49 15.28
CA TRP A 92 9.91 13.12 15.25
C TRP A 92 9.14 12.77 13.98
N SER A 93 9.79 12.66 12.83
CA SER A 93 9.15 12.33 11.55
C SER A 93 8.67 10.87 11.48
N ARG A 94 9.43 9.93 12.09
CA ARG A 94 9.13 8.48 12.09
C ARG A 94 7.67 8.08 12.35
N PRO A 95 7.03 8.47 13.47
CA PRO A 95 5.65 8.08 13.73
C PRO A 95 4.70 8.60 12.64
N TRP A 96 4.85 9.84 12.20
CA TRP A 96 4.03 10.43 11.13
C TRP A 96 4.19 9.71 9.80
N THR A 97 5.44 9.42 9.40
CA THR A 97 5.70 8.62 8.20
C THR A 97 5.08 7.23 8.29
N THR A 98 5.17 6.59 9.45
CA THR A 98 4.63 5.22 9.63
C THR A 98 3.11 5.24 9.60
N VAL A 99 2.46 6.25 10.19
CA VAL A 99 1.00 6.45 10.12
C VAL A 99 0.56 6.65 8.67
N ALA A 100 1.23 7.54 7.93
CA ALA A 100 0.95 7.76 6.50
C ALA A 100 1.09 6.48 5.67
N TRP A 101 2.16 5.71 5.92
CA TRP A 101 2.41 4.42 5.28
C TRP A 101 1.32 3.38 5.61
N CYS A 102 0.85 3.30 6.87
CA CYS A 102 -0.24 2.41 7.26
C CYS A 102 -1.55 2.75 6.52
N PHE A 103 -1.95 4.02 6.51
CA PHE A 103 -3.16 4.48 5.81
C PHE A 103 -3.07 4.21 4.32
N LEU A 104 -1.92 4.49 3.69
CA LEU A 104 -1.71 4.20 2.28
C LEU A 104 -1.77 2.69 1.99
N THR A 105 -1.17 1.86 2.85
CA THR A 105 -1.22 0.39 2.70
C THR A 105 -2.66 -0.13 2.75
N ILE A 106 -3.45 0.35 3.71
CA ILE A 106 -4.86 -0.04 3.84
C ILE A 106 -5.68 0.50 2.66
N GLY A 107 -5.48 1.76 2.28
CA GLY A 107 -6.19 2.37 1.16
C GLY A 107 -5.97 1.63 -0.16
N ILE A 108 -4.72 1.23 -0.44
CA ILE A 108 -4.38 0.43 -1.63
C ILE A 108 -5.04 -0.95 -1.56
N ALA A 109 -4.97 -1.62 -0.41
CA ALA A 109 -5.58 -2.94 -0.24
C ALA A 109 -7.10 -2.88 -0.41
N MET A 110 -7.77 -1.89 0.18
CA MET A 110 -9.20 -1.71 0.04
C MET A 110 -9.60 -1.33 -1.38
N GLY A 111 -8.83 -0.50 -2.08
CA GLY A 111 -9.06 -0.19 -3.50
C GLY A 111 -8.92 -1.41 -4.40
N SER A 112 -7.91 -2.26 -4.14
CA SER A 112 -7.73 -3.54 -4.82
C SER A 112 -8.89 -4.52 -4.56
N GLY A 113 -9.37 -4.59 -3.32
CA GLY A 113 -10.54 -5.39 -2.96
C GLY A 113 -11.81 -4.89 -3.62
N TRP A 114 -12.00 -3.57 -3.64
CA TRP A 114 -13.09 -2.92 -4.37
C TRP A 114 -13.07 -3.26 -5.86
N ALA A 115 -11.92 -3.11 -6.52
CA ALA A 115 -11.76 -3.43 -7.94
C ALA A 115 -12.07 -4.91 -8.23
N TYR A 116 -11.76 -5.80 -7.29
CA TYR A 116 -12.03 -7.23 -7.42
C TYR A 116 -13.52 -7.56 -7.47
N TYR A 117 -14.35 -6.98 -6.61
CA TYR A 117 -15.78 -7.31 -6.56
C TYR A 117 -16.66 -6.42 -7.46
N GLU A 118 -16.27 -5.15 -7.68
CA GLU A 118 -17.13 -4.18 -8.37
C GLU A 118 -16.95 -4.22 -9.90
N LEU A 119 -15.75 -4.52 -10.41
CA LEU A 119 -15.46 -4.36 -11.84
C LEU A 119 -15.82 -5.58 -12.70
N GLY A 120 -16.26 -6.69 -12.10
CA GLY A 120 -16.82 -7.81 -12.86
C GLY A 120 -15.81 -8.69 -13.63
N TRP A 121 -14.52 -8.37 -13.64
CA TRP A 121 -13.48 -9.09 -14.41
C TRP A 121 -12.63 -10.09 -13.60
N GLY A 122 -12.89 -10.22 -12.28
CA GLY A 122 -12.29 -11.26 -11.45
C GLY A 122 -10.81 -11.07 -11.09
N GLY A 123 -10.21 -9.90 -11.36
CA GLY A 123 -8.84 -9.59 -10.95
C GLY A 123 -8.76 -8.46 -9.93
N TRP A 124 -7.60 -8.34 -9.28
CA TRP A 124 -7.39 -7.51 -8.08
C TRP A 124 -6.35 -6.40 -8.27
N TRP A 125 -5.62 -6.43 -9.40
CA TRP A 125 -4.61 -5.43 -9.76
C TRP A 125 -4.37 -5.48 -11.27
N PHE A 126 -4.43 -4.34 -11.96
CA PHE A 126 -4.31 -4.26 -13.42
C PHE A 126 -3.08 -3.45 -13.89
N TRP A 127 -2.30 -2.88 -12.97
CA TRP A 127 -1.23 -1.94 -13.28
C TRP A 127 -1.73 -0.70 -14.02
N ASP A 128 -2.96 -0.27 -13.74
CA ASP A 128 -3.51 0.94 -14.36
C ASP A 128 -2.83 2.20 -13.78
N PRO A 129 -2.84 3.34 -14.50
CA PRO A 129 -2.16 4.56 -14.05
C PRO A 129 -2.54 5.05 -12.65
N VAL A 130 -3.78 4.83 -12.20
CA VAL A 130 -4.27 5.28 -10.89
C VAL A 130 -3.83 4.34 -9.78
N GLU A 131 -3.89 3.02 -10.01
CA GLU A 131 -3.24 2.03 -9.16
C GLU A 131 -1.75 2.35 -8.99
N ASN A 132 -1.03 2.57 -10.10
CA ASN A 132 0.40 2.90 -10.11
C ASN A 132 0.70 4.20 -9.37
N ALA A 133 -0.15 5.23 -9.54
CA ALA A 133 -0.06 6.50 -8.85
C ALA A 133 -0.09 6.35 -7.32
N SER A 134 -0.84 5.39 -6.81
CA SER A 134 -0.87 5.07 -5.37
C SER A 134 0.31 4.23 -4.90
N PHE A 135 0.82 3.36 -5.77
CA PHE A 135 1.89 2.44 -5.42
C PHE A 135 3.28 3.10 -5.37
N MET A 136 3.56 4.06 -6.25
CA MET A 136 4.82 4.80 -6.26
C MET A 136 5.17 5.50 -4.93
N PRO A 137 4.28 6.32 -4.32
CA PRO A 137 4.54 6.91 -3.01
C PRO A 137 4.62 5.85 -1.90
N TRP A 138 3.96 4.70 -2.03
CA TRP A 138 4.10 3.59 -1.09
C TRP A 138 5.50 2.97 -1.11
N LEU A 139 6.09 2.77 -2.30
CA LEU A 139 7.48 2.29 -2.44
C LEU A 139 8.48 3.30 -1.87
N ALA A 140 8.34 4.59 -2.21
CA ALA A 140 9.19 5.65 -1.66
C ALA A 140 9.01 5.79 -0.13
N GLY A 141 7.78 5.69 0.36
CA GLY A 141 7.44 5.70 1.78
C GLY A 141 8.02 4.51 2.54
N THR A 142 8.00 3.32 1.95
CA THR A 142 8.62 2.11 2.53
C THR A 142 10.13 2.30 2.67
N ALA A 143 10.79 2.83 1.63
CA ALA A 143 12.22 3.17 1.71
C ALA A 143 12.47 4.27 2.76
N LEU A 144 11.58 5.25 2.89
CA LEU A 144 11.67 6.32 3.89
C LEU A 144 11.59 5.80 5.33
N VAL A 145 10.66 4.88 5.63
CA VAL A 145 10.53 4.26 6.96
C VAL A 145 11.82 3.56 7.38
N HIS A 146 12.46 2.85 6.45
CA HIS A 146 13.74 2.16 6.66
C HIS A 146 14.91 3.15 6.77
N SER A 147 14.96 4.15 5.90
CA SER A 147 15.98 5.21 5.94
C SER A 147 15.95 5.96 7.28
N LEU A 148 14.76 6.34 7.74
CA LEU A 148 14.55 6.95 9.05
C LEU A 148 15.01 6.05 10.21
N ALA A 149 15.02 4.72 10.05
CA ALA A 149 15.54 3.79 11.06
C ALA A 149 17.05 3.94 11.24
N VAL A 150 17.77 4.07 10.13
CA VAL A 150 19.22 4.25 10.11
C VAL A 150 19.59 5.64 10.58
N THR A 151 18.88 6.67 10.12
CA THR A 151 19.11 8.07 10.52
C THR A 151 18.93 8.27 12.02
N ASP A 152 17.88 7.69 12.62
CA ASP A 152 17.67 7.74 14.07
C ASP A 152 18.76 6.99 14.85
N LYS A 153 19.06 5.75 14.47
CA LYS A 153 19.97 4.89 15.25
C LYS A 153 21.45 5.19 15.06
N ARG A 154 21.85 5.66 13.88
CA ARG A 154 23.27 5.76 13.46
C ARG A 154 23.65 7.15 12.97
N GLY A 155 22.68 8.05 12.77
CA GLY A 155 22.93 9.36 12.17
C GLY A 155 23.39 9.31 10.71
N GLY A 156 23.30 8.14 10.05
CA GLY A 156 23.59 7.96 8.62
C GLY A 156 22.39 8.34 7.75
N PHE A 157 22.57 8.31 6.42
CA PHE A 157 21.49 8.52 5.42
C PHE A 157 20.71 9.84 5.55
N LYS A 158 21.27 10.88 6.18
CA LYS A 158 20.54 12.14 6.40
C LYS A 158 20.00 12.74 5.11
N VAL A 159 20.88 12.93 4.14
CA VAL A 159 20.57 13.49 2.81
C VAL A 159 19.58 12.58 2.06
N TRP A 160 19.84 11.27 2.05
CA TRP A 160 18.97 10.28 1.41
C TRP A 160 17.55 10.26 2.01
N THR A 161 17.44 10.37 3.33
CA THR A 161 16.15 10.38 4.04
C THR A 161 15.34 11.64 3.69
N VAL A 162 16.00 12.79 3.57
CA VAL A 162 15.35 14.03 3.13
C VAL A 162 14.84 13.89 1.70
N LEU A 163 15.65 13.34 0.79
CA LEU A 163 15.24 13.11 -0.59
C LEU A 163 14.03 12.17 -0.67
N LEU A 164 14.03 11.07 0.07
CA LEU A 164 12.90 10.14 0.15
C LEU A 164 11.62 10.79 0.69
N ALA A 165 11.73 11.70 1.68
CA ALA A 165 10.59 12.46 2.19
C ALA A 165 10.02 13.43 1.15
N ILE A 166 10.90 14.08 0.38
CA ILE A 166 10.49 14.92 -0.75
C ILE A 166 9.80 14.06 -1.82
N MET A 167 10.43 12.97 -2.26
CA MET A 167 9.89 12.08 -3.28
C MET A 167 8.53 11.49 -2.89
N ALA A 168 8.35 11.00 -1.67
CA ALA A 168 7.09 10.39 -1.25
C ALA A 168 5.90 11.35 -1.38
N PHE A 169 6.04 12.59 -0.91
CA PHE A 169 4.99 13.61 -1.03
C PHE A 169 4.83 14.11 -2.48
N SER A 170 5.93 14.31 -3.19
CA SER A 170 5.93 14.70 -4.60
C SER A 170 5.19 13.69 -5.48
N LEU A 171 5.38 12.39 -5.23
CA LEU A 171 4.68 11.32 -5.94
C LEU A 171 3.19 11.27 -5.60
N SER A 172 2.79 11.60 -4.36
CA SER A 172 1.37 11.78 -4.00
C SER A 172 0.73 12.95 -4.74
N LEU A 173 1.44 14.07 -4.91
CA LEU A 173 0.97 15.20 -5.72
C LEU A 173 0.89 14.84 -7.21
N LEU A 174 1.90 14.12 -7.72
CA LEU A 174 1.88 13.61 -9.09
C LEU A 174 0.67 12.69 -9.31
N GLY A 175 0.36 11.80 -8.38
CA GLY A 175 -0.82 10.95 -8.46
C GLY A 175 -2.12 11.76 -8.54
N THR A 176 -2.22 12.86 -7.80
CA THR A 176 -3.35 13.79 -7.88
C THR A 176 -3.47 14.42 -9.28
N PHE A 177 -2.34 14.80 -9.89
CA PHE A 177 -2.30 15.26 -11.28
C PHE A 177 -2.78 14.19 -12.26
N LEU A 178 -2.26 12.96 -12.16
CA LEU A 178 -2.60 11.87 -13.08
C LEU A 178 -4.10 11.55 -13.06
N VAL A 179 -4.72 11.51 -11.88
CA VAL A 179 -6.14 11.16 -11.71
C VAL A 179 -7.09 12.29 -12.15
N ARG A 180 -6.67 13.56 -12.06
CA ARG A 180 -7.56 14.72 -12.28
C ARG A 180 -7.36 15.43 -13.61
N SER A 181 -6.21 15.27 -14.25
CA SER A 181 -5.87 15.99 -15.47
C SER A 181 -6.60 15.48 -16.72
N GLY A 182 -7.08 14.23 -16.71
CA GLY A 182 -7.65 13.58 -17.89
C GLY A 182 -6.61 13.20 -18.95
N VAL A 183 -5.33 13.28 -18.60
CA VAL A 183 -4.20 13.03 -19.49
C VAL A 183 -3.99 11.53 -19.76
N LEU A 184 -4.41 10.67 -18.82
CA LEU A 184 -4.38 9.22 -18.97
C LEU A 184 -5.80 8.67 -18.88
N THR A 185 -6.10 7.64 -19.67
CA THR A 185 -7.33 6.86 -19.54
C THR A 185 -7.19 5.87 -18.37
N SER A 186 -8.14 5.88 -17.44
CA SER A 186 -8.20 4.91 -16.34
C SER A 186 -9.65 4.70 -15.91
N VAL A 187 -9.97 3.47 -15.51
CA VAL A 187 -11.25 3.09 -14.91
C VAL A 187 -11.46 3.75 -13.53
N HIS A 188 -10.38 4.18 -12.89
CA HIS A 188 -10.38 4.82 -11.58
C HIS A 188 -10.33 6.38 -11.67
N ALA A 189 -10.40 6.95 -12.87
CA ALA A 189 -10.36 8.40 -13.06
C ALA A 189 -11.79 8.99 -13.11
N PHE A 190 -12.16 9.72 -12.05
CA PHE A 190 -13.47 10.37 -11.94
C PHE A 190 -13.31 11.90 -11.94
N ALA A 191 -14.07 12.58 -12.82
CA ALA A 191 -14.07 14.04 -13.01
C ALA A 191 -12.75 14.65 -13.55
N THR A 192 -12.43 14.29 -14.79
CA THR A 192 -11.32 14.82 -15.59
C THR A 192 -11.62 16.22 -16.13
N ASP A 193 -10.74 17.19 -15.87
CA ASP A 193 -10.86 18.56 -16.40
C ASP A 193 -9.45 19.12 -16.70
N PRO A 194 -9.14 19.51 -17.95
CA PRO A 194 -7.84 20.08 -18.32
C PRO A 194 -7.43 21.30 -17.49
N LYS A 195 -8.38 22.15 -17.07
CA LYS A 195 -8.08 23.32 -16.23
C LYS A 195 -7.59 22.90 -14.85
N ARG A 196 -8.21 21.85 -14.27
CA ARG A 196 -7.77 21.28 -12.98
C ARG A 196 -6.39 20.66 -13.11
N GLY A 197 -6.18 19.93 -14.21
CA GLY A 197 -4.87 19.36 -14.56
C GLY A 197 -3.77 20.41 -14.61
N LEU A 198 -3.99 21.52 -15.33
CA LEU A 198 -3.01 22.60 -15.46
C LEU A 198 -2.69 23.27 -14.12
N PHE A 199 -3.71 23.57 -13.29
CA PHE A 199 -3.47 24.13 -11.96
C PHE A 199 -2.59 23.21 -11.12
N ILE A 200 -2.94 21.92 -11.05
CA ILE A 200 -2.19 20.93 -10.27
C ILE A 200 -0.78 20.78 -10.82
N LEU A 201 -0.59 20.83 -12.15
CA LEU A 201 0.73 20.76 -12.77
C LEU A 201 1.63 21.95 -12.37
N VAL A 202 1.09 23.18 -12.40
CA VAL A 202 1.83 24.37 -11.94
C VAL A 202 2.16 24.26 -10.45
N PHE A 203 1.18 23.84 -9.64
CA PHE A 203 1.39 23.63 -8.21
C PHE A 203 2.45 22.56 -7.92
N LEU A 204 2.43 21.46 -8.66
CA LEU A 204 3.42 20.39 -8.64
C LEU A 204 4.81 20.95 -8.99
N ALA A 205 4.93 21.73 -10.07
CA ALA A 205 6.19 22.33 -10.48
C ALA A 205 6.79 23.25 -9.39
N ILE A 206 5.94 24.04 -8.72
CA ILE A 206 6.38 24.92 -7.62
C ILE A 206 6.85 24.10 -6.41
N VAL A 207 6.04 23.13 -5.96
CA VAL A 207 6.34 22.35 -4.76
C VAL A 207 7.54 21.43 -4.97
N ILE A 208 7.56 20.66 -6.07
CA ILE A 208 8.66 19.76 -6.41
C ILE A 208 9.91 20.55 -6.76
N GLY A 209 9.80 21.52 -7.67
CA GLY A 209 10.94 22.33 -8.12
C GLY A 209 11.56 23.10 -6.96
N GLY A 210 10.75 23.77 -6.14
CA GLY A 210 11.22 24.51 -4.96
C GLY A 210 11.88 23.61 -3.90
N SER A 211 11.30 22.46 -3.61
CA SER A 211 11.86 21.52 -2.63
C SER A 211 13.15 20.86 -3.11
N LEU A 212 13.23 20.44 -4.38
CA LEU A 212 14.44 19.86 -4.96
C LEU A 212 15.55 20.90 -5.14
N ALA A 213 15.23 22.14 -5.52
CA ALA A 213 16.21 23.22 -5.58
C ALA A 213 16.80 23.53 -4.20
N LEU A 214 15.94 23.62 -3.17
CA LEU A 214 16.38 23.79 -1.79
C LEU A 214 17.25 22.61 -1.33
N TYR A 215 16.85 21.38 -1.66
CA TYR A 215 17.64 20.19 -1.39
C TYR A 215 19.01 20.25 -2.05
N ALA A 216 19.10 20.55 -3.35
CA ALA A 216 20.35 20.66 -4.08
C ALA A 216 21.27 21.73 -3.48
N TRP A 217 20.71 22.86 -3.03
CA TRP A 217 21.47 23.93 -2.39
C TRP A 217 22.00 23.55 -0.99
N ARG A 218 21.22 22.82 -0.20
CA ARG A 218 21.54 22.54 1.21
C ARG A 218 22.22 21.19 1.44
N ALA A 219 21.98 20.19 0.60
CA ALA A 219 22.50 18.82 0.75
C ALA A 219 24.03 18.75 0.89
N PRO A 220 24.86 19.52 0.15
CA PRO A 220 26.31 19.47 0.31
C PRO A 220 26.81 19.90 1.70
N LYS A 221 26.02 20.68 2.44
CA LYS A 221 26.36 21.15 3.80
C LYS A 221 26.04 20.11 4.88
N VAL A 222 25.46 18.98 4.50
CA VAL A 222 25.01 17.93 5.40
C VAL A 222 26.10 16.87 5.52
N GLY A 223 26.60 16.64 6.73
CA GLY A 223 27.59 15.58 6.97
C GLY A 223 27.09 14.21 6.52
N LEU A 224 27.97 13.42 5.90
CA LEU A 224 27.68 12.10 5.33
C LEU A 224 27.27 11.02 6.36
N GLY A 225 27.46 11.30 7.66
CA GLY A 225 27.19 10.35 8.75
C GLY A 225 28.39 9.45 9.06
N GLY A 226 28.18 8.43 9.90
CA GLY A 226 29.24 7.48 10.26
C GLY A 226 29.53 6.45 9.16
N SER A 227 30.78 6.00 9.05
CA SER A 227 31.18 4.97 8.09
C SER A 227 30.64 3.58 8.48
N PHE A 228 30.40 2.75 7.47
CA PHE A 228 29.96 1.36 7.60
C PHE A 228 30.53 0.54 6.43
N ALA A 229 30.76 -0.75 6.66
CA ALA A 229 31.16 -1.68 5.61
C ALA A 229 29.97 -2.01 4.70
N MET A 230 30.22 -2.31 3.42
CA MET A 230 29.18 -2.70 2.47
C MET A 230 28.34 -3.87 3.00
N LEU A 231 29.00 -4.87 3.58
CA LEU A 231 28.34 -5.95 4.30
C LEU A 231 28.08 -5.52 5.75
N SER A 232 26.93 -4.90 5.97
CA SER A 232 26.42 -4.48 7.29
C SER A 232 24.91 -4.33 7.22
N ARG A 233 24.26 -4.16 8.38
CA ARG A 233 22.84 -3.81 8.43
C ARG A 233 22.56 -2.49 7.71
N GLU A 234 23.43 -1.49 7.86
CA GLU A 234 23.34 -0.23 7.11
C GLU A 234 23.38 -0.48 5.59
N GLY A 235 24.36 -1.27 5.11
CA GLY A 235 24.52 -1.57 3.69
C GLY A 235 23.33 -2.32 3.10
N MET A 236 22.78 -3.31 3.82
CA MET A 236 21.59 -4.05 3.36
C MET A 236 20.33 -3.17 3.33
N LEU A 237 20.16 -2.27 4.32
CA LEU A 237 19.07 -1.30 4.32
C LEU A 237 19.21 -0.28 3.17
N LEU A 238 20.45 0.13 2.85
CA LEU A 238 20.71 0.98 1.69
C LEU A 238 20.38 0.26 0.39
N ALA A 239 20.83 -0.99 0.23
CA ALA A 239 20.55 -1.80 -0.95
C ALA A 239 19.04 -1.97 -1.15
N ASN A 240 18.28 -2.29 -0.10
CA ASN A 240 16.83 -2.35 -0.15
C ASN A 240 16.21 -1.01 -0.54
N ASN A 241 16.68 0.11 0.02
CA ASN A 241 16.17 1.42 -0.37
C ASN A 241 16.45 1.74 -1.85
N VAL A 242 17.63 1.40 -2.36
CA VAL A 242 17.97 1.58 -3.78
C VAL A 242 17.08 0.73 -4.66
N LEU A 243 16.85 -0.55 -4.32
CA LEU A 243 15.95 -1.43 -5.05
C LEU A 243 14.51 -0.93 -5.03
N LEU A 244 14.01 -0.44 -3.89
CA LEU A 244 12.67 0.15 -3.79
C LEU A 244 12.53 1.44 -4.62
N VAL A 245 13.55 2.29 -4.65
CA VAL A 245 13.56 3.51 -5.48
C VAL A 245 13.67 3.16 -6.97
N ALA A 246 14.46 2.14 -7.32
CA ALA A 246 14.55 1.64 -8.69
C ALA A 246 13.21 1.04 -9.15
N ALA A 247 12.55 0.26 -8.29
CA ALA A 247 11.22 -0.29 -8.55
C ALA A 247 10.19 0.83 -8.75
N MET A 248 10.19 1.84 -7.87
CA MET A 248 9.37 3.04 -8.03
C MET A 248 9.66 3.76 -9.35
N GLY A 249 10.94 3.94 -9.70
CA GLY A 249 11.35 4.57 -10.95
C GLY A 249 10.90 3.80 -12.19
N SER A 250 10.90 2.46 -12.14
CA SER A 250 10.39 1.63 -13.23
C SER A 250 8.87 1.77 -13.41
N VAL A 251 8.12 1.84 -12.31
CA VAL A 251 6.66 2.08 -12.35
C VAL A 251 6.36 3.48 -12.86
N LEU A 252 7.10 4.48 -12.39
CA LEU A 252 7.00 5.87 -12.85
C LEU A 252 7.27 5.98 -14.35
N LEU A 253 8.34 5.33 -14.82
CA LEU A 253 8.69 5.31 -16.23
C LEU A 253 7.58 4.67 -17.05
N GLY A 254 7.14 3.45 -16.70
CA GLY A 254 6.05 2.77 -17.43
C GLY A 254 4.74 3.56 -17.45
N THR A 255 4.44 4.28 -16.37
CA THR A 255 3.21 5.09 -16.25
C THR A 255 3.28 6.39 -17.05
N LEU A 256 4.42 7.09 -17.04
CA LEU A 256 4.57 8.38 -17.72
C LEU A 256 5.05 8.26 -19.17
N TYR A 257 5.63 7.12 -19.57
CA TYR A 257 6.19 6.96 -20.91
C TYR A 257 5.15 7.13 -22.03
N PRO A 258 3.92 6.57 -21.94
CA PRO A 258 2.87 6.85 -22.91
C PRO A 258 2.55 8.35 -23.05
N LEU A 259 2.54 9.08 -21.93
CA LEU A 259 2.31 10.51 -21.90
C LEU A 259 3.43 11.29 -22.60
N PHE A 260 4.69 10.90 -22.39
CA PHE A 260 5.81 11.55 -23.07
C PHE A 260 5.75 11.35 -24.59
N LEU A 261 5.35 10.17 -25.08
CA LEU A 261 5.21 9.93 -26.52
C LEU A 261 4.04 10.73 -27.11
N ASP A 262 2.90 10.78 -26.42
CA ASP A 262 1.74 11.56 -26.84
C ASP A 262 2.06 13.06 -26.89
N ALA A 263 2.76 13.58 -25.87
CA ALA A 263 3.17 14.99 -25.80
C ALA A 263 4.18 15.42 -26.88
N LEU A 264 4.89 14.47 -27.50
CA LEU A 264 5.84 14.70 -28.58
C LEU A 264 5.26 14.36 -29.97
N ASP A 265 3.97 14.05 -30.05
CA ASP A 265 3.29 13.58 -31.27
C ASP A 265 3.96 12.33 -31.90
N LEU A 266 4.61 11.50 -31.08
CA LEU A 266 5.32 10.28 -31.52
C LEU A 266 4.43 9.03 -31.56
N GLY A 267 3.13 9.20 -31.34
CA GLY A 267 2.13 8.13 -31.33
C GLY A 267 1.70 7.70 -29.93
N LYS A 268 0.57 6.98 -29.87
CA LYS A 268 -0.02 6.49 -28.62
C LYS A 268 0.29 5.02 -28.41
N ILE A 269 0.81 4.70 -27.23
CA ILE A 269 1.04 3.33 -26.79
C ILE A 269 0.29 3.09 -25.47
N SER A 270 0.07 1.82 -25.14
CA SER A 270 -0.40 1.41 -23.81
C SER A 270 0.65 0.50 -23.18
N VAL A 271 0.95 0.74 -21.90
CA VAL A 271 1.88 -0.06 -21.11
C VAL A 271 1.06 -0.77 -20.04
N GLY A 272 0.98 -2.09 -20.14
CA GLY A 272 0.18 -2.94 -19.24
C GLY A 272 1.01 -3.96 -18.46
N PRO A 273 0.35 -4.95 -17.84
CA PRO A 273 0.99 -5.96 -16.97
C PRO A 273 2.27 -6.61 -17.51
N PRO A 274 2.41 -6.95 -18.82
CA PRO A 274 3.63 -7.58 -19.32
C PRO A 274 4.92 -6.76 -19.07
N TYR A 275 4.85 -5.43 -19.19
CA TYR A 275 5.98 -4.57 -18.88
C TYR A 275 6.27 -4.55 -17.38
N PHE A 276 5.25 -4.29 -16.57
CA PHE A 276 5.44 -4.14 -15.13
C PHE A 276 5.90 -5.44 -14.47
N ASP A 277 5.28 -6.58 -14.80
CA ASP A 277 5.68 -7.87 -14.23
C ASP A 277 7.12 -8.25 -14.59
N SER A 278 7.55 -7.98 -15.84
CA SER A 278 8.91 -8.30 -16.30
C SER A 278 10.01 -7.44 -15.66
N VAL A 279 9.73 -6.18 -15.35
CA VAL A 279 10.71 -5.26 -14.75
C VAL A 279 10.65 -5.28 -13.21
N PHE A 280 9.47 -5.42 -12.64
CA PHE A 280 9.24 -5.32 -11.20
C PHE A 280 9.72 -6.57 -10.45
N VAL A 281 9.47 -7.78 -10.97
CA VAL A 281 9.86 -9.03 -10.32
C VAL A 281 11.38 -9.11 -10.09
N PRO A 282 12.26 -8.87 -11.08
CA PRO A 282 13.71 -8.90 -10.89
C PRO A 282 14.24 -7.90 -9.86
N LEU A 283 13.54 -6.78 -9.64
CA LEU A 283 13.90 -5.77 -8.63
C LEU A 283 13.44 -6.18 -7.22
N MET A 284 12.24 -6.75 -7.12
CA MET A 284 11.66 -7.11 -5.83
C MET A 284 12.20 -8.41 -5.25
N VAL A 285 12.58 -9.40 -6.08
CA VAL A 285 13.18 -10.67 -5.62
C VAL A 285 14.40 -10.43 -4.70
N PRO A 286 15.45 -9.69 -5.12
CA PRO A 286 16.58 -9.41 -4.23
C PRO A 286 16.19 -8.55 -3.04
N ALA A 287 15.24 -7.62 -3.18
CA ALA A 287 14.79 -6.77 -2.08
C ALA A 287 14.12 -7.58 -0.95
N ILE A 288 13.24 -8.52 -1.33
CA ILE A 288 12.56 -9.44 -0.43
C ILE A 288 13.55 -10.46 0.16
N PHE A 289 14.51 -10.93 -0.63
CA PHE A 289 15.53 -11.82 -0.10
C PHE A 289 16.39 -11.11 0.97
N LEU A 290 16.82 -9.87 0.72
CA LEU A 290 17.55 -9.05 1.68
C LEU A 290 16.70 -8.67 2.90
N MET A 291 15.38 -8.58 2.77
CA MET A 291 14.46 -8.36 3.89
C MET A 291 14.60 -9.44 4.98
N GLY A 292 14.89 -10.69 4.62
CA GLY A 292 15.17 -11.76 5.58
C GLY A 292 16.55 -11.67 6.25
N ILE A 293 17.56 -11.14 5.54
CA ILE A 293 18.95 -11.07 6.03
C ILE A 293 19.19 -9.82 6.88
N GLY A 294 18.70 -8.67 6.41
CA GLY A 294 18.98 -7.34 6.98
C GLY A 294 18.76 -7.25 8.49
N PRO A 295 17.61 -7.70 9.04
CA PRO A 295 17.34 -7.66 10.48
C PRO A 295 18.33 -8.47 11.34
N LEU A 296 18.97 -9.50 10.77
CA LEU A 296 19.93 -10.38 11.43
C LEU A 296 21.38 -9.88 11.30
N ALA A 297 21.70 -9.10 10.26
CA ALA A 297 23.03 -8.51 10.08
C ALA A 297 23.41 -7.56 11.21
N GLN A 298 24.70 -7.49 11.55
CA GLN A 298 25.21 -6.57 12.57
C GLN A 298 25.38 -5.15 12.01
N TRP A 299 25.25 -4.14 12.88
CA TRP A 299 25.57 -2.74 12.54
C TRP A 299 27.07 -2.58 12.30
N LYS A 300 27.47 -1.59 11.48
CA LYS A 300 28.85 -1.29 11.05
C LYS A 300 29.49 -2.34 10.16
N LYS A 301 29.54 -3.61 10.59
CA LYS A 301 30.19 -4.71 9.86
C LYS A 301 29.53 -6.04 10.24
N ALA A 302 29.18 -6.84 9.24
CA ALA A 302 28.73 -8.20 9.39
C ALA A 302 29.72 -9.17 8.73
N SER A 303 29.61 -10.45 9.09
CA SER A 303 30.48 -11.54 8.65
C SER A 303 29.64 -12.54 7.85
N VAL A 304 30.08 -12.88 6.61
CA VAL A 304 29.37 -13.83 5.74
C VAL A 304 29.27 -15.21 6.38
N PRO A 305 30.36 -15.81 6.92
CA PRO A 305 30.27 -17.12 7.58
C PRO A 305 29.27 -17.16 8.74
N ASP A 306 29.21 -16.09 9.53
CA ASP A 306 28.28 -16.02 10.67
C ASP A 306 26.83 -15.92 10.22
N LEU A 307 26.56 -15.10 9.20
CA LEU A 307 25.23 -15.00 8.60
C LEU A 307 24.80 -16.33 7.97
N ALA A 308 25.69 -16.98 7.20
CA ALA A 308 25.42 -18.27 6.58
C ALA A 308 25.11 -19.35 7.64
N LYS A 309 25.89 -19.41 8.73
CA LYS A 309 25.66 -20.38 9.82
C LYS A 309 24.30 -20.17 10.50
N ARG A 310 23.87 -18.92 10.68
CA ARG A 310 22.56 -18.58 11.29
C ARG A 310 21.40 -18.87 10.34
N LEU A 311 21.59 -18.62 9.05
CA LEU A 311 20.54 -18.66 8.04
C LEU A 311 20.39 -20.00 7.34
N LYS A 312 21.38 -20.90 7.40
CA LYS A 312 21.37 -22.16 6.62
C LYS A 312 20.10 -23.00 6.77
N TRP A 313 19.55 -23.09 7.98
CA TRP A 313 18.34 -23.87 8.23
C TRP A 313 17.08 -23.15 7.75
N ALA A 314 17.01 -21.81 7.91
CA ALA A 314 15.94 -21.02 7.34
C ALA A 314 15.92 -21.13 5.81
N PHE A 315 17.09 -21.04 5.18
CA PHE A 315 17.23 -21.21 3.73
C PHE A 315 16.87 -22.62 3.29
N GLY A 316 17.38 -23.65 3.99
CA GLY A 316 17.09 -25.05 3.69
C GLY A 316 15.60 -25.38 3.78
N VAL A 317 14.91 -24.95 4.85
CA VAL A 317 13.46 -25.12 4.98
C VAL A 317 12.71 -24.38 3.86
N SER A 318 13.08 -23.13 3.59
CA SER A 318 12.43 -22.34 2.53
C SER A 318 12.59 -22.98 1.15
N LEU A 319 13.79 -23.49 0.84
CA LEU A 319 14.09 -24.14 -0.42
C LEU A 319 13.36 -25.48 -0.56
N VAL A 320 13.38 -26.32 0.46
CA VAL A 320 12.66 -27.61 0.43
C VAL A 320 11.16 -27.37 0.27
N SER A 321 10.56 -26.50 1.08
CA SER A 321 9.14 -26.19 0.97
C SER A 321 8.75 -25.59 -0.39
N ALA A 322 9.58 -24.70 -0.94
CA ALA A 322 9.35 -24.12 -2.26
C ALA A 322 9.37 -25.15 -3.39
N LEU A 323 10.15 -26.22 -3.26
CA LEU A 323 10.22 -27.30 -4.25
C LEU A 323 9.10 -28.33 -4.06
N THR A 324 8.74 -28.65 -2.81
CA THR A 324 7.77 -29.71 -2.53
C THR A 324 6.31 -29.25 -2.57
N LEU A 325 6.00 -28.06 -2.04
CA LEU A 325 4.60 -27.61 -1.89
C LEU A 325 3.87 -27.48 -3.23
N PRO A 326 4.42 -26.84 -4.28
CA PRO A 326 3.73 -26.75 -5.56
C PRO A 326 3.41 -28.13 -6.16
N ILE A 327 4.36 -29.06 -6.07
CA ILE A 327 4.20 -30.43 -6.58
C ILE A 327 3.08 -31.16 -5.85
N VAL A 328 3.04 -31.06 -4.52
CA VAL A 328 1.97 -31.66 -3.69
C VAL A 328 0.61 -31.04 -4.00
N LEU A 329 0.56 -29.76 -4.32
CA LEU A 329 -0.66 -29.04 -4.67
C LEU A 329 -1.10 -29.25 -6.13
N GLY A 330 -0.32 -29.99 -6.93
CA GLY A 330 -0.71 -30.40 -8.28
C GLY A 330 -0.35 -29.44 -9.41
N ASN A 331 0.41 -28.36 -9.14
CA ASN A 331 0.94 -27.49 -10.17
C ASN A 331 2.33 -26.95 -9.79
N TRP A 332 3.28 -27.01 -10.72
CA TRP A 332 4.62 -26.49 -10.50
C TRP A 332 5.04 -25.52 -11.60
N THR A 333 5.45 -24.32 -11.20
CA THR A 333 6.15 -23.38 -12.08
C THR A 333 7.35 -22.76 -11.32
N PRO A 334 8.38 -22.27 -12.04
CA PRO A 334 9.51 -21.59 -11.41
C PRO A 334 9.08 -20.37 -10.59
N LEU A 335 8.11 -19.59 -11.11
CA LEU A 335 7.63 -18.37 -10.43
C LEU A 335 6.83 -18.71 -9.16
N LEU A 336 6.02 -19.77 -9.20
CA LEU A 336 5.29 -20.26 -8.04
C LEU A 336 6.26 -20.73 -6.93
N SER A 337 7.28 -21.50 -7.29
CA SER A 337 8.32 -21.93 -6.36
C SER A 337 9.10 -20.74 -5.79
N LEU A 338 9.45 -19.76 -6.62
CA LEU A 338 10.16 -18.55 -6.19
C LEU A 338 9.32 -17.73 -5.20
N GLY A 339 8.03 -17.53 -5.48
CA GLY A 339 7.11 -16.82 -4.58
C GLY A 339 7.02 -17.51 -3.21
N LEU A 340 6.82 -18.82 -3.17
CA LEU A 340 6.80 -19.59 -1.93
C LEU A 340 8.14 -19.58 -1.20
N LEU A 341 9.27 -19.67 -1.92
CA LEU A 341 10.61 -19.55 -1.35
C LEU A 341 10.74 -18.22 -0.59
N LEU A 342 10.38 -17.11 -1.23
CA LEU A 342 10.51 -15.78 -0.64
C LEU A 342 9.57 -15.57 0.56
N ALA A 343 8.33 -16.05 0.49
CA ALA A 343 7.40 -15.96 1.61
C ALA A 343 7.88 -16.77 2.82
N ILE A 344 8.27 -18.03 2.61
CA ILE A 344 8.75 -18.91 3.69
C ILE A 344 10.10 -18.42 4.21
N TRP A 345 10.94 -17.85 3.35
CA TRP A 345 12.19 -17.20 3.73
C TRP A 345 11.97 -16.07 4.73
N ILE A 346 11.01 -15.18 4.48
CA ILE A 346 10.68 -14.10 5.42
C ILE A 346 10.24 -14.65 6.79
N VAL A 347 9.35 -15.65 6.79
CA VAL A 347 8.81 -16.24 8.03
C VAL A 347 9.91 -16.96 8.81
N THR A 348 10.71 -17.80 8.15
CA THR A 348 11.76 -18.60 8.79
C THR A 348 12.90 -17.73 9.31
N THR A 349 13.33 -16.69 8.58
CA THR A 349 14.33 -15.73 9.06
C THR A 349 13.81 -14.86 10.21
N SER A 350 12.53 -14.46 10.17
CA SER A 350 11.86 -13.78 11.28
C SER A 350 11.83 -14.64 12.55
N ALA A 351 11.56 -15.95 12.40
CA ALA A 351 11.60 -16.91 13.49
C ALA A 351 13.02 -17.10 14.06
N VAL A 352 14.04 -17.17 13.21
CA VAL A 352 15.45 -17.21 13.63
C VAL A 352 15.80 -15.95 14.43
N GLY A 353 15.42 -14.77 13.95
CA GLY A 353 15.66 -13.50 14.62
C GLY A 353 14.97 -13.39 15.98
N LEU A 354 13.71 -13.83 16.06
CA LEU A 354 12.97 -13.87 17.32
C LEU A 354 13.63 -14.84 18.31
N ARG A 355 14.00 -16.04 17.87
CA ARG A 355 14.68 -17.03 18.71
C ARG A 355 16.01 -16.50 19.27
N GLU A 356 16.85 -15.91 18.42
CA GLU A 356 18.12 -15.31 18.87
C GLU A 356 17.86 -14.21 19.90
N ARG A 357 16.85 -13.36 19.67
CA ARG A 357 16.53 -12.28 20.60
C ARG A 357 16.06 -12.81 21.95
N LEU A 358 15.20 -13.82 21.97
CA LEU A 358 14.69 -14.43 23.20
C LEU A 358 15.78 -15.18 23.98
N ALA A 359 16.82 -15.68 23.31
CA ALA A 359 17.96 -16.31 23.96
C ALA A 359 18.82 -15.33 24.79
N HIS A 360 18.79 -14.04 24.45
CA HIS A 360 19.56 -12.99 25.15
C HIS A 360 18.73 -12.23 26.21
N VAL A 361 17.47 -12.62 26.42
CA VAL A 361 16.60 -12.02 27.42
C VAL A 361 16.54 -12.92 28.66
N ASN A 362 16.82 -12.33 29.83
CA ASN A 362 16.63 -12.99 31.12
C ASN A 362 15.13 -13.03 31.45
N GLY A 363 14.61 -14.22 31.73
CA GLY A 363 13.21 -14.44 32.12
C GLY A 363 12.98 -15.90 32.46
N ASN A 364 12.15 -16.16 33.48
CA ASN A 364 11.92 -17.51 34.01
C ASN A 364 10.88 -18.27 33.17
N SER A 365 10.00 -17.54 32.46
CA SER A 365 9.00 -18.11 31.55
C SER A 365 9.11 -17.56 30.12
N LEU A 366 8.63 -18.33 29.13
CA LEU A 366 8.56 -17.89 27.73
C LEU A 366 7.70 -16.64 27.58
N VAL A 367 6.60 -16.54 28.34
CA VAL A 367 5.67 -15.40 28.31
C VAL A 367 6.36 -14.11 28.76
N GLU A 368 7.15 -14.16 29.85
CA GLU A 368 7.95 -13.01 30.30
C GLU A 368 8.95 -12.56 29.23
N ARG A 369 9.64 -13.52 28.61
CA ARG A 369 10.62 -13.20 27.56
C ARG A 369 9.94 -12.55 26.35
N LEU A 370 8.80 -13.08 25.90
CA LEU A 370 8.02 -12.50 24.79
C LEU A 370 7.48 -11.09 25.13
N ALA A 371 6.98 -10.89 26.35
CA ALA A 371 6.46 -9.61 26.82
C ALA A 371 7.55 -8.53 26.97
N SER A 372 8.80 -8.93 27.20
CA SER A 372 9.95 -8.01 27.30
C SER A 372 10.38 -7.42 25.94
N VAL A 373 10.03 -8.08 24.84
CA VAL A 373 10.45 -7.65 23.49
C VAL A 373 9.74 -6.34 23.13
N PRO A 374 10.48 -5.28 22.70
CA PRO A 374 9.87 -3.99 22.38
C PRO A 374 8.83 -4.09 21.27
N ARG A 375 7.75 -3.32 21.39
CA ARG A 375 6.66 -3.27 20.40
C ARG A 375 7.14 -2.85 19.02
N SER A 376 8.18 -2.01 18.94
CA SER A 376 8.86 -1.64 17.69
C SER A 376 9.47 -2.83 16.94
N TYR A 377 9.91 -3.87 17.65
CA TYR A 377 10.41 -5.09 17.02
C TYR A 377 9.28 -6.04 16.63
N TRP A 378 8.28 -6.22 17.49
CA TRP A 378 7.06 -6.94 17.11
C TRP A 378 6.41 -6.31 15.88
N GLY A 379 6.33 -4.98 15.83
CA GLY A 379 5.79 -4.26 14.69
C GLY A 379 6.57 -4.51 13.40
N MET A 380 7.91 -4.55 13.47
CA MET A 380 8.75 -4.95 12.34
C MET A 380 8.46 -6.39 11.89
N LEU A 381 8.45 -7.35 12.83
CA LEU A 381 8.19 -8.76 12.51
C LEU A 381 6.80 -8.96 11.90
N VAL A 382 5.77 -8.40 12.53
CA VAL A 382 4.39 -8.48 12.04
C VAL A 382 4.28 -7.86 10.66
N ALA A 383 4.88 -6.68 10.43
CA ALA A 383 4.83 -6.05 9.12
C ALA A 383 5.49 -6.89 8.02
N HIS A 384 6.66 -7.49 8.32
CA HIS A 384 7.36 -8.34 7.35
C HIS A 384 6.62 -9.67 7.11
N CYS A 385 6.04 -10.28 8.15
CA CYS A 385 5.17 -11.45 7.99
C CYS A 385 3.92 -11.11 7.16
N GLY A 386 3.39 -9.89 7.24
CA GLY A 386 2.32 -9.42 6.36
C GLY A 386 2.71 -9.46 4.89
N ILE A 387 3.94 -9.08 4.55
CA ILE A 387 4.50 -9.23 3.18
C ILE A 387 4.56 -10.71 2.79
N ALA A 388 4.95 -11.60 3.68
CA ALA A 388 4.96 -13.04 3.40
C ALA A 388 3.56 -13.57 3.09
N VAL A 389 2.55 -13.20 3.88
CA VAL A 389 1.15 -13.58 3.66
C VAL A 389 0.64 -13.04 2.32
N PHE A 390 0.93 -11.77 2.00
CA PHE A 390 0.60 -11.17 0.72
C PHE A 390 1.23 -11.95 -0.45
N ILE A 391 2.53 -12.28 -0.36
CA ILE A 391 3.22 -13.06 -1.40
C ILE A 391 2.59 -14.43 -1.57
N VAL A 392 2.20 -15.11 -0.49
CA VAL A 392 1.46 -16.39 -0.57
C VAL A 392 0.16 -16.18 -1.33
N GLY A 393 -0.67 -15.19 -0.97
CA GLY A 393 -1.92 -14.90 -1.66
C GLY A 393 -1.72 -14.71 -3.18
N VAL A 394 -0.81 -13.80 -3.57
CA VAL A 394 -0.50 -13.54 -4.99
C VAL A 394 0.00 -14.80 -5.72
N THR A 395 0.90 -15.53 -5.08
CA THR A 395 1.54 -16.74 -5.64
C THR A 395 0.53 -17.85 -5.84
N MET A 396 -0.36 -18.04 -4.87
CA MET A 396 -1.41 -19.06 -4.92
C MET A 396 -2.50 -18.72 -5.94
N VAL A 397 -2.97 -17.48 -5.99
CA VAL A 397 -3.95 -17.04 -6.99
C VAL A 397 -3.36 -17.21 -8.40
N LYS A 398 -2.20 -16.61 -8.71
CA LYS A 398 -1.59 -16.72 -10.05
C LYS A 398 -1.21 -18.15 -10.43
N GLY A 399 -0.97 -19.03 -9.46
CA GLY A 399 -0.55 -20.41 -9.70
C GLY A 399 -1.70 -21.42 -9.82
N PHE A 400 -2.84 -21.16 -9.19
CA PHE A 400 -3.91 -22.16 -9.03
C PHE A 400 -5.32 -21.61 -9.30
N GLU A 401 -5.46 -20.35 -9.72
CA GLU A 401 -6.75 -19.86 -10.18
C GLU A 401 -7.20 -20.60 -11.43
N THR A 402 -8.50 -20.81 -11.53
CA THR A 402 -9.14 -21.39 -12.70
C THR A 402 -10.32 -20.51 -13.09
N GLU A 403 -10.36 -20.14 -14.36
CA GLU A 403 -11.42 -19.31 -14.95
C GLU A 403 -12.09 -20.05 -16.11
N LYS A 404 -13.38 -19.79 -16.31
CA LYS A 404 -14.11 -20.28 -17.47
C LYS A 404 -15.16 -19.27 -17.89
N ASP A 405 -15.05 -18.82 -19.14
CA ASP A 405 -16.04 -18.01 -19.82
C ASP A 405 -16.93 -18.93 -20.65
N VAL A 406 -18.21 -19.02 -20.28
CA VAL A 406 -19.17 -19.95 -20.89
C VAL A 406 -20.47 -19.25 -21.26
N ARG A 407 -21.06 -19.67 -22.36
CA ARG A 407 -22.46 -19.41 -22.64
C ARG A 407 -23.30 -20.44 -21.88
N MET A 408 -24.25 -19.99 -21.05
CA MET A 408 -25.12 -20.89 -20.26
C MET A 408 -26.60 -20.64 -20.57
N ASN A 409 -27.33 -21.72 -20.88
CA ASN A 409 -28.79 -21.75 -20.90
C ASN A 409 -29.34 -22.07 -19.51
N VAL A 410 -30.64 -21.78 -19.31
CA VAL A 410 -31.34 -22.14 -18.06
C VAL A 410 -31.31 -23.65 -17.85
N GLY A 411 -30.91 -24.07 -16.64
CA GLY A 411 -30.72 -25.47 -16.24
C GLY A 411 -29.35 -26.05 -16.60
N GLU A 412 -28.53 -25.34 -17.37
CA GLU A 412 -27.22 -25.82 -17.79
C GLU A 412 -26.19 -25.73 -16.66
N THR A 413 -25.20 -26.61 -16.70
CA THR A 413 -24.16 -26.69 -15.68
C THR A 413 -22.77 -26.47 -16.26
N ALA A 414 -21.90 -25.84 -15.47
CA ALA A 414 -20.49 -25.69 -15.78
C ALA A 414 -19.64 -26.03 -14.55
N THR A 415 -18.50 -26.68 -14.76
CA THR A 415 -17.61 -27.12 -13.70
C THR A 415 -16.30 -26.33 -13.73
N ILE A 416 -15.85 -25.89 -12.54
CA ILE A 416 -14.53 -25.30 -12.31
C ILE A 416 -13.94 -25.91 -11.05
N GLY A 417 -12.76 -26.53 -11.19
CA GLY A 417 -12.16 -27.34 -10.12
C GLY A 417 -13.14 -28.42 -9.66
N ASP A 418 -13.40 -28.48 -8.35
CA ASP A 418 -14.33 -29.44 -7.75
C ASP A 418 -15.78 -28.91 -7.66
N TYR A 419 -16.05 -27.71 -8.20
CA TYR A 419 -17.34 -27.03 -8.05
C TYR A 419 -18.15 -27.08 -9.35
N MET A 420 -19.43 -27.44 -9.22
CA MET A 420 -20.41 -27.41 -10.29
C MET A 420 -21.38 -26.25 -10.06
N PHE A 421 -21.47 -25.37 -11.04
CA PHE A 421 -22.36 -24.22 -11.09
C PHE A 421 -23.53 -24.55 -12.01
N ARG A 422 -24.77 -24.48 -11.50
CA ARG A 422 -26.00 -24.59 -12.30
C ARG A 422 -26.63 -23.21 -12.44
N PHE A 423 -26.94 -22.81 -13.67
CA PHE A 423 -27.59 -21.53 -13.94
C PHE A 423 -29.11 -21.72 -14.01
N ASP A 424 -29.86 -21.08 -13.12
CA ASP A 424 -31.32 -21.22 -13.02
C ASP A 424 -32.07 -20.03 -13.66
N GLY A 425 -31.37 -19.23 -14.47
CA GLY A 425 -31.92 -18.10 -15.21
C GLY A 425 -31.75 -16.74 -14.52
N THR A 426 -32.30 -15.70 -15.15
CA THR A 426 -32.31 -14.33 -14.64
C THR A 426 -33.71 -13.86 -14.31
N GLN A 427 -33.83 -13.03 -13.27
CA GLN A 427 -35.05 -12.30 -12.92
C GLN A 427 -34.80 -10.80 -12.93
N ASP A 428 -35.77 -10.03 -13.40
CA ASP A 428 -35.71 -8.56 -13.33
C ASP A 428 -36.01 -8.10 -11.90
N VAL A 429 -35.12 -7.26 -11.36
CA VAL A 429 -35.20 -6.70 -10.02
C VAL A 429 -35.14 -5.19 -10.10
N VAL A 430 -35.99 -4.51 -9.33
CA VAL A 430 -35.94 -3.06 -9.16
C VAL A 430 -35.18 -2.73 -7.89
N GLY A 431 -34.03 -2.07 -8.04
CA GLY A 431 -33.22 -1.53 -6.96
C GLY A 431 -33.63 -0.10 -6.58
N PRO A 432 -32.89 0.55 -5.67
CA PRO A 432 -33.22 1.90 -5.19
C PRO A 432 -33.21 2.97 -6.29
N ASN A 433 -32.21 2.93 -7.19
CA ASN A 433 -32.03 3.86 -8.31
C ASN A 433 -31.58 3.17 -9.61
N TYR A 434 -31.72 1.85 -9.68
CA TYR A 434 -31.34 1.02 -10.83
C TYR A 434 -32.38 -0.08 -11.07
N THR A 435 -32.39 -0.62 -12.28
CA THR A 435 -33.03 -1.92 -12.57
C THR A 435 -31.94 -2.94 -12.85
N ALA A 436 -32.17 -4.22 -12.58
CA ALA A 436 -31.14 -5.24 -12.72
C ALA A 436 -31.69 -6.57 -13.24
N ALA A 437 -30.93 -7.22 -14.11
CA ALA A 437 -31.09 -8.64 -14.35
C ALA A 437 -30.25 -9.40 -13.32
N ARG A 438 -30.90 -10.11 -12.39
CA ARG A 438 -30.24 -10.92 -11.35
C ARG A 438 -30.24 -12.38 -11.76
N GLY A 439 -29.05 -12.95 -11.94
CA GLY A 439 -28.88 -14.40 -12.18
C GLY A 439 -29.00 -15.20 -10.89
N THR A 440 -29.40 -16.46 -10.98
CA THR A 440 -29.35 -17.41 -9.86
C THR A 440 -28.43 -18.58 -10.21
N PHE A 441 -27.40 -18.80 -9.40
CA PHE A 441 -26.43 -19.88 -9.60
C PHE A 441 -26.37 -20.77 -8.36
N HIS A 442 -26.81 -22.02 -8.51
CA HIS A 442 -26.62 -23.03 -7.47
C HIS A 442 -25.24 -23.65 -7.61
N VAL A 443 -24.46 -23.61 -6.53
CA VAL A 443 -23.10 -24.12 -6.53
C VAL A 443 -23.02 -25.35 -5.63
N SER A 444 -22.50 -26.44 -6.18
CA SER A 444 -22.37 -27.71 -5.46
C SER A 444 -20.97 -28.28 -5.59
N ARG A 445 -20.55 -29.05 -4.58
CA ARG A 445 -19.31 -29.82 -4.55
C ARG A 445 -19.64 -31.22 -4.05
N ASP A 446 -19.18 -32.25 -4.76
CA ASP A 446 -19.45 -33.66 -4.43
C ASP A 446 -20.95 -33.97 -4.22
N GLY A 447 -21.81 -33.34 -5.03
CA GLY A 447 -23.27 -33.51 -4.96
C GLY A 447 -23.95 -32.81 -3.79
N ARG A 448 -23.22 -32.05 -2.96
CA ARG A 448 -23.79 -31.23 -1.87
C ARG A 448 -23.79 -29.75 -2.27
N GLU A 449 -24.93 -29.09 -2.10
CA GLU A 449 -25.04 -27.65 -2.29
C GLU A 449 -24.13 -26.94 -1.28
N THR A 450 -23.24 -26.09 -1.80
CA THR A 450 -22.29 -25.29 -1.02
C THR A 450 -22.84 -23.90 -0.76
N THR A 451 -23.40 -23.26 -1.78
CA THR A 451 -23.90 -21.88 -1.73
C THR A 451 -24.79 -21.57 -2.94
N VAL A 452 -25.49 -20.44 -2.91
CA VAL A 452 -26.24 -19.89 -4.05
C VAL A 452 -25.77 -18.47 -4.30
N LEU A 453 -25.39 -18.17 -5.55
CA LEU A 453 -24.82 -16.89 -5.96
C LEU A 453 -25.79 -16.11 -6.84
N TYR A 454 -25.88 -14.79 -6.59
CA TYR A 454 -26.83 -13.88 -7.24
C TYR A 454 -26.15 -12.71 -7.95
N PRO A 455 -25.38 -12.94 -9.03
CA PRO A 455 -24.73 -11.85 -9.77
C PRO A 455 -25.78 -10.99 -10.47
N GLU A 456 -25.48 -9.71 -10.68
CA GLU A 456 -26.41 -8.77 -11.31
C GLU A 456 -25.79 -8.03 -12.50
N LYS A 457 -26.63 -7.73 -13.48
CA LYS A 457 -26.36 -6.73 -14.51
C LYS A 457 -27.28 -5.53 -14.27
N ARG A 458 -26.74 -4.45 -13.70
CA ARG A 458 -27.49 -3.26 -13.26
C ARG A 458 -27.51 -2.19 -14.34
N ARG A 459 -28.66 -1.60 -14.60
CA ARG A 459 -28.85 -0.43 -15.46
C ARG A 459 -29.27 0.78 -14.62
N TYR A 460 -28.46 1.83 -14.68
CA TYR A 460 -28.70 3.10 -14.01
C TYR A 460 -29.28 4.11 -15.01
N PRO A 461 -30.59 4.41 -14.95
CA PRO A 461 -31.27 5.20 -15.98
C PRO A 461 -30.80 6.65 -16.06
N VAL A 462 -30.48 7.28 -14.92
CA VAL A 462 -30.07 8.71 -14.86
C VAL A 462 -28.72 8.92 -15.56
N GLN A 463 -27.76 8.03 -15.32
CA GLN A 463 -26.42 8.06 -15.93
C GLN A 463 -26.36 7.33 -17.28
N ASN A 464 -27.42 6.59 -17.64
CA ASN A 464 -27.49 5.68 -18.78
C ASN A 464 -26.27 4.73 -18.87
N GLN A 465 -25.91 4.15 -17.73
CA GLN A 465 -24.76 3.24 -17.59
C GLN A 465 -25.21 1.84 -17.17
N ILE A 466 -24.51 0.83 -17.67
CA ILE A 466 -24.72 -0.57 -17.29
C ILE A 466 -23.48 -1.03 -16.53
N MET A 467 -23.69 -1.54 -15.32
CA MET A 467 -22.64 -2.08 -14.47
C MET A 467 -22.89 -3.56 -14.20
N THR A 468 -21.82 -4.30 -13.95
CA THR A 468 -21.89 -5.69 -13.52
C THR A 468 -21.59 -5.74 -12.03
N GLU A 469 -22.48 -6.36 -11.26
CA GLU A 469 -22.23 -6.74 -9.87
C GLU A 469 -21.85 -8.22 -9.84
N ALA A 470 -20.63 -8.53 -9.38
CA ALA A 470 -20.24 -9.91 -9.21
C ALA A 470 -20.88 -10.52 -7.94
N ALA A 471 -21.16 -11.82 -7.99
CA ALA A 471 -21.51 -12.57 -6.79
C ALA A 471 -20.32 -13.42 -6.36
N ILE A 472 -19.96 -13.30 -5.09
CA ILE A 472 -18.77 -13.93 -4.51
C ILE A 472 -19.20 -14.71 -3.27
N ASP A 473 -18.74 -15.96 -3.17
CA ASP A 473 -18.74 -16.77 -1.96
C ASP A 473 -17.33 -16.71 -1.36
N PRO A 474 -17.05 -15.74 -0.47
CA PRO A 474 -15.71 -15.52 0.04
C PRO A 474 -15.31 -16.58 1.05
N GLY A 475 -14.03 -16.92 1.10
CA GLY A 475 -13.52 -17.88 2.07
C GLY A 475 -12.02 -17.75 2.31
N LEU A 476 -11.60 -18.15 3.53
CA LEU A 476 -10.20 -18.02 3.96
C LEU A 476 -9.20 -18.72 3.01
N LEU A 477 -9.61 -19.79 2.33
CA LEU A 477 -8.76 -20.56 1.42
C LEU A 477 -9.12 -20.36 -0.05
N ARG A 478 -10.33 -19.90 -0.37
CA ARG A 478 -10.81 -19.77 -1.75
C ARG A 478 -12.07 -18.92 -1.83
N ASP A 479 -12.18 -18.22 -2.95
CA ASP A 479 -13.40 -17.56 -3.38
C ASP A 479 -13.98 -18.27 -4.60
N LEU A 480 -15.31 -18.41 -4.61
CA LEU A 480 -16.06 -18.72 -5.82
C LEU A 480 -16.69 -17.43 -6.31
N TYR A 481 -16.50 -17.12 -7.57
CA TYR A 481 -16.89 -15.84 -8.13
C TYR A 481 -17.65 -16.08 -9.42
N VAL A 482 -18.78 -15.38 -9.58
CA VAL A 482 -19.61 -15.41 -10.77
C VAL A 482 -19.89 -13.98 -11.22
N SER A 483 -19.74 -13.74 -12.51
CA SER A 483 -20.05 -12.45 -13.14
C SER A 483 -20.87 -12.66 -14.40
N LEU A 484 -21.93 -11.86 -14.55
CA LEU A 484 -22.77 -11.84 -15.75
C LEU A 484 -22.17 -10.90 -16.80
N GLY A 485 -21.95 -11.44 -17.99
CA GLY A 485 -21.59 -10.70 -19.19
C GLY A 485 -22.82 -10.04 -19.81
N GLU A 486 -23.09 -10.33 -21.07
CA GLU A 486 -24.26 -9.85 -21.80
C GLU A 486 -25.27 -10.99 -22.03
N PRO A 487 -26.58 -10.67 -22.12
CA PRO A 487 -27.56 -11.62 -22.60
C PRO A 487 -27.24 -12.03 -24.04
N ILE A 488 -27.51 -13.28 -24.37
CA ILE A 488 -27.38 -13.89 -25.69
C ILE A 488 -28.78 -14.33 -26.14
N ASP A 489 -28.91 -14.75 -27.39
CA ASP A 489 -30.13 -15.32 -27.96
C ASP A 489 -30.68 -16.49 -27.11
N ASP A 490 -32.00 -16.68 -27.19
CA ASP A 490 -32.75 -17.77 -26.54
C ASP A 490 -32.66 -17.82 -25.01
N GLY A 491 -32.49 -16.67 -24.35
CA GLY A 491 -32.52 -16.55 -22.89
C GLY A 491 -31.23 -17.01 -22.20
N ALA A 492 -30.18 -17.25 -22.97
CA ALA A 492 -28.87 -17.58 -22.44
C ALA A 492 -28.04 -16.36 -22.09
N TRP A 493 -27.00 -16.58 -21.30
CA TRP A 493 -26.11 -15.53 -20.86
C TRP A 493 -24.64 -15.91 -21.06
N SER A 494 -23.82 -14.92 -21.36
CA SER A 494 -22.37 -15.03 -21.18
C SER A 494 -22.07 -14.95 -19.69
N VAL A 495 -21.42 -15.98 -19.15
CA VAL A 495 -21.13 -16.10 -17.72
C VAL A 495 -19.64 -16.34 -17.54
N ARG A 496 -19.03 -15.57 -16.65
CA ARG A 496 -17.66 -15.79 -16.19
C ARG A 496 -17.68 -16.42 -14.82
N LEU A 497 -17.05 -17.58 -14.72
CA LEU A 497 -16.94 -18.36 -13.50
C LEU A 497 -15.48 -18.42 -13.07
N TYR A 498 -15.20 -18.23 -11.78
CA TYR A 498 -13.85 -18.29 -11.25
C TYR A 498 -13.79 -19.06 -9.93
N HIS A 499 -12.68 -19.77 -9.74
CA HIS A 499 -12.23 -20.28 -8.45
C HIS A 499 -10.87 -19.65 -8.15
N LYS A 500 -10.80 -18.84 -7.08
CA LYS A 500 -9.65 -17.98 -6.74
C LYS A 500 -9.08 -18.39 -5.38
N PRO A 501 -8.05 -19.24 -5.34
CA PRO A 501 -7.51 -19.75 -4.08
C PRO A 501 -6.67 -18.67 -3.36
N PHE A 502 -6.91 -18.48 -2.06
CA PHE A 502 -6.17 -17.55 -1.18
C PHE A 502 -6.21 -16.07 -1.59
N ILE A 503 -7.20 -15.62 -2.37
CA ILE A 503 -7.32 -14.21 -2.79
C ILE A 503 -7.38 -13.26 -1.57
N ASP A 504 -8.12 -13.64 -0.53
CA ASP A 504 -8.22 -12.89 0.73
C ASP A 504 -6.88 -12.65 1.44
N TRP A 505 -5.88 -13.50 1.20
CA TRP A 505 -4.56 -13.36 1.83
C TRP A 505 -3.77 -12.18 1.26
N ILE A 506 -4.12 -11.72 0.05
CA ILE A 506 -3.56 -10.50 -0.53
C ILE A 506 -3.89 -9.31 0.39
N TRP A 507 -5.18 -9.08 0.65
CA TRP A 507 -5.61 -7.98 1.50
C TRP A 507 -5.30 -8.24 2.98
N GLY A 508 -5.48 -9.47 3.45
CA GLY A 508 -5.10 -9.88 4.80
C GLY A 508 -3.63 -9.60 5.11
N GLY A 509 -2.72 -9.89 4.17
CA GLY A 509 -1.31 -9.54 4.26
C GLY A 509 -1.09 -8.03 4.45
N CYS A 510 -1.79 -7.20 3.68
CA CYS A 510 -1.72 -5.73 3.80
C CYS A 510 -2.27 -5.21 5.14
N PHE A 511 -3.34 -5.79 5.66
CA PHE A 511 -3.84 -5.44 7.00
C PHE A 511 -2.84 -5.83 8.11
N ILE A 512 -2.20 -6.99 7.99
CA ILE A 512 -1.12 -7.41 8.89
C ILE A 512 0.08 -6.45 8.79
N MET A 513 0.44 -6.00 7.58
CA MET A 513 1.47 -4.98 7.37
C MET A 513 1.17 -3.70 8.15
N ALA A 514 -0.05 -3.17 7.99
CA ALA A 514 -0.48 -1.96 8.67
C ALA A 514 -0.55 -2.13 10.19
N LEU A 515 -1.01 -3.29 10.68
CA LEU A 515 -0.99 -3.64 12.10
C LEU A 515 0.44 -3.63 12.67
N GLY A 516 1.41 -4.15 11.92
CA GLY A 516 2.83 -4.07 12.27
C GLY A 516 3.32 -2.63 12.42
N GLY A 517 2.93 -1.74 11.50
CA GLY A 517 3.20 -0.30 11.60
C GLY A 517 2.57 0.34 12.85
N ALA A 518 1.29 0.05 13.13
CA ALA A 518 0.58 0.55 14.32
C ALA A 518 1.26 0.08 15.62
N LEU A 519 1.63 -1.20 15.70
CA LEU A 519 2.41 -1.75 16.81
C LEU A 519 3.73 -1.01 16.99
N ALA A 520 4.44 -0.70 15.90
CA ALA A 520 5.71 -0.01 15.98
C ALA A 520 5.60 1.44 16.51
N ILE A 521 4.51 2.14 16.19
CA ILE A 521 4.22 3.50 16.68
C ILE A 521 3.81 3.47 18.16
N SER A 522 3.12 2.41 18.61
CA SER A 522 2.67 2.28 20.01
C SER A 522 3.79 2.00 21.05
N ASP A 523 5.05 1.94 20.59
CA ASP A 523 6.21 1.64 21.43
C ASP A 523 6.40 2.67 22.57
N ARG A 524 6.80 2.19 23.75
CA ARG A 524 7.01 3.03 24.95
C ARG A 524 8.01 4.16 24.72
N ARG A 525 8.97 4.00 23.80
CA ARG A 525 9.97 5.03 23.48
C ARG A 525 9.34 6.36 23.03
N TYR A 526 8.19 6.32 22.36
CA TYR A 526 7.48 7.52 21.92
C TYR A 526 6.68 8.16 23.08
N ARG A 527 6.13 7.34 23.98
CA ARG A 527 5.41 7.81 25.19
C ARG A 527 6.32 8.39 26.27
N LEU A 528 7.47 7.78 26.52
CA LEU A 528 8.45 8.28 27.50
C LEU A 528 9.09 9.60 27.05
N ALA A 529 9.26 9.77 25.73
CA ALA A 529 9.69 11.03 25.16
C ALA A 529 8.68 12.15 25.43
N TRP A 530 7.37 11.85 25.45
CA TRP A 530 6.28 12.77 25.78
C TRP A 530 6.18 13.05 27.28
N ARG A 531 6.23 12.03 28.15
CA ARG A 531 6.14 12.25 29.63
C ARG A 531 7.30 13.05 30.22
N ARG A 532 8.51 12.97 29.64
CA ARG A 532 9.63 13.86 30.02
C ARG A 532 9.41 15.33 29.62
N GLN A 533 8.28 15.67 28.99
CA GLN A 533 7.93 17.02 28.54
C GLN A 533 6.88 17.69 29.42
N GLU A 534 6.21 16.96 30.34
CA GLU A 534 5.37 17.58 31.36
C GLU A 534 6.28 18.34 32.35
N PRO A 535 6.03 19.63 32.63
CA PRO A 535 6.77 20.34 33.65
C PRO A 535 6.54 19.61 34.98
N VAL A 536 7.64 19.24 35.64
CA VAL A 536 7.58 18.78 37.03
C VAL A 536 7.00 19.95 37.82
N VAL A 537 5.73 19.83 38.24
CA VAL A 537 5.13 20.80 39.15
C VAL A 537 6.00 20.79 40.41
N PRO A 538 6.67 21.90 40.77
CA PRO A 538 7.49 21.93 41.97
C PRO A 538 6.58 21.62 43.16
N ALA A 539 6.99 20.65 43.98
CA ALA A 539 6.26 20.30 45.19
C ALA A 539 6.06 21.57 46.04
N PRO A 540 4.88 21.80 46.63
CA PRO A 540 4.63 22.97 47.44
C PRO A 540 5.64 23.02 48.58
N THR A 541 6.42 24.10 48.60
CA THR A 541 7.38 24.40 49.65
C THR A 541 6.64 24.38 50.98
N ARG A 542 6.96 23.42 51.86
CA ARG A 542 6.46 23.41 53.23
C ARG A 542 6.90 24.71 53.89
N ALA A 543 5.98 25.67 54.02
CA ALA A 543 6.19 26.87 54.79
C ALA A 543 6.59 26.45 56.22
N ALA A 544 7.78 26.87 56.65
CA ALA A 544 8.25 26.69 58.01
C ALA A 544 7.25 27.37 58.96
N ARG A 545 6.57 26.57 59.79
CA ARG A 545 5.82 27.08 60.93
C ARG A 545 6.82 27.76 61.87
N ARG A 546 6.88 29.09 61.82
CA ARG A 546 7.47 29.91 62.89
C ARG A 546 6.68 29.62 64.17
N LYS A 547 7.34 29.02 65.16
CA LYS A 547 6.89 29.06 66.55
C LYS A 547 7.01 30.51 67.02
N VAL A 548 5.88 31.10 67.40
CA VAL A 548 5.85 32.32 68.22
C VAL A 548 5.81 31.83 69.66
N ALA A 549 6.79 32.29 70.45
CA ALA A 549 6.84 32.16 71.89
C ALA A 549 5.91 33.19 72.54
#